data_AF-A0A7J8PHC8-F1
#
_entry.id   AF-A0A7J8PHC8-F1
#
_cell.length_a   1.000
_cell.length_b   1.000
_cell.length_c   1.000
_cell.angle_alpha   90.00
_cell.angle_beta   90.00
_cell.angle_gamma   90.00
#
_symmetry.space_group_name_H-M   'P 1'
#
loop_
_entity.id
_entity.type
_entity.pdbx_description
1 polymer ?
#
loop_
_entity_poly.entity_id
_entity_poly.type
_entity_poly.pdbx_seq_one_letter_code
_entity_poly.pdbx_strand_id
1 'polypeptide(L)'
;SLYHLHLTASPLVLHDRVKKSVPPHWDPAALSRFIRTYGTHIIVGMAIGGQDLICVRQNYSSTIPPSELRGYLEDLGDVMFSDGKSPS
;
A
#
# COMPACT_ATOMS: atom_id res chain seq x y z
N SER A 1 16.86 -5.56 4.22
CA SER A 1 16.75 -5.42 2.76
C SER A 1 15.31 -5.56 2.32
N LEU A 2 14.85 -4.69 1.41
CA LEU A 2 13.54 -4.83 0.76
C LEU A 2 13.58 -5.97 -0.26
N TYR A 3 12.52 -6.75 -0.36
CA TYR A 3 12.38 -7.78 -1.38
C TYR A 3 11.58 -7.25 -2.56
N HIS A 4 12.11 -7.36 -3.77
CA HIS A 4 11.39 -6.97 -4.97
C HIS A 4 10.84 -8.21 -5.69
N LEU A 5 9.53 -8.24 -5.89
CA LEU A 5 8.82 -9.27 -6.65
C LEU A 5 8.31 -8.68 -7.96
N HIS A 6 8.39 -9.45 -9.04
CA HIS A 6 7.82 -9.10 -10.33
C HIS A 6 7.21 -10.35 -10.98
N LEU A 7 6.05 -10.22 -11.62
CA LEU A 7 5.46 -11.28 -12.43
C LEU A 7 6.28 -11.41 -13.73
N THR A 8 6.89 -12.58 -13.95
CA THR A 8 7.71 -12.85 -15.14
C THR A 8 7.03 -13.81 -16.13
N ALA A 9 5.91 -14.43 -15.73
CA ALA A 9 5.21 -15.42 -16.55
C ALA A 9 4.43 -14.77 -17.71
N SER A 10 4.52 -15.38 -18.90
CA SER A 10 3.72 -15.04 -20.08
C SER A 10 3.45 -16.31 -20.91
N PRO A 11 2.18 -16.70 -21.17
CA PRO A 11 0.96 -16.03 -20.73
C PRO A 11 0.65 -16.27 -19.24
N LEU A 12 -0.04 -15.32 -18.62
CA LEU A 12 -0.55 -15.50 -17.26
C LEU A 12 -1.70 -16.50 -17.25
N VAL A 13 -1.68 -17.45 -16.31
CA VAL A 13 -2.74 -18.43 -16.13
C VAL A 13 -3.52 -18.11 -14.85
N LEU A 14 -4.84 -17.93 -14.98
CA LEU A 14 -5.71 -17.72 -13.83
C LEU A 14 -5.78 -18.99 -12.97
N HIS A 15 -5.76 -18.81 -11.64
CA HIS A 15 -6.05 -19.90 -10.71
C HIS A 15 -7.48 -20.43 -10.94
N ASP A 16 -7.69 -21.74 -10.87
CA ASP A 16 -8.98 -22.36 -11.27
C ASP A 16 -10.17 -21.86 -10.47
N ARG A 17 -9.96 -21.54 -9.19
CA ARG A 17 -10.98 -20.90 -8.36
C ARG A 17 -11.44 -19.56 -8.93
N VAL A 18 -10.51 -18.74 -9.45
CA VAL A 18 -10.82 -17.43 -10.06
C VAL A 18 -11.58 -17.66 -11.36
N LYS A 19 -11.09 -18.56 -12.23
CA LYS A 19 -11.78 -18.94 -13.49
C LYS A 19 -13.23 -19.33 -13.25
N LYS A 20 -13.48 -20.25 -12.30
CA LYS A 20 -14.82 -20.74 -11.94
C LYS A 20 -15.74 -19.67 -11.35
N SER A 21 -15.17 -18.59 -10.81
CA SER A 21 -15.94 -17.49 -10.23
C SER A 21 -16.37 -16.44 -11.24
N VAL A 22 -15.79 -16.45 -12.46
CA VAL A 22 -16.18 -15.54 -13.53
C VAL A 22 -17.58 -15.94 -14.01
N PRO A 23 -18.55 -15.01 -14.01
CA PRO A 23 -19.88 -15.30 -14.55
C PRO A 23 -19.79 -15.68 -16.04
N PRO A 24 -20.40 -16.80 -16.47
CA PRO A 24 -20.33 -17.25 -17.86
C PRO A 24 -21.15 -16.37 -18.82
N HIS A 25 -22.05 -15.56 -18.27
CA HIS A 25 -22.90 -14.63 -19.01
C HIS A 25 -22.94 -13.28 -18.27
N TRP A 26 -23.44 -12.26 -18.96
CA TRP A 26 -23.62 -10.94 -18.37
C TRP A 26 -24.71 -10.97 -17.28
N ASP A 27 -24.29 -10.82 -16.02
CA ASP A 27 -25.15 -10.59 -14.86
C ASP A 27 -24.51 -9.47 -14.02
N PRO A 28 -25.09 -8.26 -13.99
CA PRO A 28 -24.54 -7.13 -13.23
C PRO A 28 -24.33 -7.44 -11.74
N ALA A 29 -25.24 -8.20 -11.13
CA ALA A 29 -25.13 -8.54 -9.71
C ALA A 29 -23.98 -9.53 -9.46
N ALA A 30 -23.80 -10.53 -10.34
CA ALA A 30 -22.68 -11.47 -10.24
C ALA A 30 -21.33 -10.80 -10.52
N LEU A 31 -21.26 -9.91 -11.51
CA LEU A 31 -20.04 -9.14 -11.82
C LEU A 31 -19.65 -8.22 -10.65
N SER A 32 -20.62 -7.52 -10.06
CA SER A 32 -20.40 -6.71 -8.85
C SER A 32 -19.85 -7.55 -7.70
N ARG A 33 -20.39 -8.76 -7.48
CA ARG A 33 -19.85 -9.69 -6.47
C ARG A 33 -18.44 -10.16 -6.80
N PHE A 34 -18.15 -10.45 -8.07
CA PHE A 34 -16.81 -10.85 -8.52
C PHE A 34 -15.78 -9.76 -8.23
N ILE A 35 -16.07 -8.52 -8.65
CA ILE A 35 -15.18 -7.36 -8.43
C ILE A 35 -14.98 -7.11 -6.94
N ARG A 36 -16.04 -7.18 -6.13
CA ARG A 36 -15.92 -7.02 -4.67
C ARG A 36 -15.07 -8.12 -4.03
N THR A 37 -15.05 -9.32 -4.62
CA THR A 37 -14.30 -10.47 -4.07
C THR A 37 -12.85 -10.49 -4.52
N TYR A 38 -12.58 -10.18 -5.80
CA TYR A 38 -11.25 -10.34 -6.42
C TYR A 38 -10.55 -9.01 -6.73
N GLY A 39 -11.24 -7.88 -6.60
CA GLY A 39 -10.73 -6.56 -6.94
C GLY A 39 -10.87 -6.22 -8.42
N THR A 40 -10.20 -5.15 -8.82
CA THR A 40 -10.22 -4.60 -10.18
C THR A 40 -8.88 -4.70 -10.90
N HIS A 41 -7.79 -4.91 -10.15
CA HIS A 41 -6.42 -4.90 -10.67
C HIS A 41 -5.64 -6.10 -10.13
N ILE A 42 -4.62 -6.52 -10.86
CA ILE A 42 -3.61 -7.49 -10.38
C ILE A 42 -2.30 -6.76 -10.07
N ILE A 43 -1.52 -7.31 -9.14
CA ILE A 43 -0.20 -6.79 -8.82
C ILE A 43 0.82 -7.44 -9.76
N VAL A 44 1.45 -6.64 -10.61
CA VAL A 44 2.49 -7.11 -11.55
C VAL A 44 3.90 -6.99 -10.99
N GLY A 45 4.09 -6.17 -9.96
CA GLY A 45 5.33 -6.07 -9.21
C GLY A 45 5.09 -5.37 -7.87
N MET A 46 5.90 -5.71 -6.87
CA MET A 46 5.83 -5.09 -5.56
C MET A 46 7.18 -5.12 -4.86
N ALA A 47 7.45 -4.09 -4.07
CA ALA A 47 8.47 -4.14 -3.04
C ALA A 47 7.80 -4.62 -1.73
N ILE A 48 8.43 -5.57 -1.05
CA ILE A 48 8.01 -6.09 0.25
C ILE A 48 9.00 -5.58 1.30
N GLY A 49 8.45 -4.91 2.30
CA GLY A 49 9.15 -4.37 3.45
C GLY A 49 8.14 -3.88 4.50
N GLY A 50 8.62 -3.08 5.45
CA GLY A 50 7.78 -2.33 6.37
C GLY A 50 7.60 -0.89 5.91
N GLN A 51 6.54 -0.24 6.40
CA GLN A 51 6.36 1.19 6.29
C GLN A 51 5.94 1.73 7.65
N ASP A 52 6.79 2.56 8.25
CA ASP A 52 6.45 3.28 9.47
C ASP A 52 5.85 4.64 9.10
N LEU A 53 4.70 4.97 9.70
CA LEU A 53 3.92 6.16 9.39
C LEU A 53 3.52 6.89 10.67
N ILE A 54 3.82 8.19 10.74
CA ILE A 54 3.28 9.09 11.75
C ILE A 54 2.41 10.13 11.06
N CYS A 55 1.18 10.29 11.55
CA CYS A 55 0.25 11.32 11.12
C CYS A 55 0.13 12.38 12.22
N VAL A 56 0.61 13.60 11.96
CA VAL A 56 0.49 14.72 12.88
C VAL A 56 -0.61 15.68 12.38
N ARG A 57 -1.50 16.07 13.29
CA ARG A 57 -2.52 17.09 13.01
C ARG A 57 -2.19 18.37 13.76
N GLN A 58 -1.99 19.46 13.04
CA GLN A 58 -1.84 20.78 13.64
C GLN A 58 -3.20 21.32 14.11
N ASN A 59 -3.27 21.78 15.37
CA ASN A 59 -4.45 22.43 15.92
C ASN A 59 -4.57 23.87 15.38
N TYR A 60 -5.80 24.39 15.23
CA TYR A 60 -6.05 25.76 14.76
C TYR A 60 -5.48 26.83 15.70
N SER A 61 -5.31 26.50 16.99
CA SER A 61 -4.69 27.37 17.98
C SER A 61 -3.16 27.28 18.02
N SER A 62 -2.56 26.46 17.15
CA SER A 62 -1.11 26.30 17.10
C SER A 62 -0.45 27.60 16.65
N THR A 63 0.58 28.01 17.38
CA THR A 63 1.43 29.15 17.03
C THR A 63 2.49 28.80 15.98
N ILE A 64 2.61 27.52 15.59
CA ILE A 64 3.59 27.06 14.61
C ILE A 64 3.19 27.54 13.21
N PRO A 65 4.05 28.28 12.50
CA PRO A 65 3.78 28.68 11.13
C PRO A 65 3.72 27.46 10.19
N PRO A 66 2.84 27.44 9.17
CA PRO A 66 2.82 26.37 8.16
C PRO A 66 4.16 26.17 7.44
N SER A 67 4.95 27.24 7.29
CA SER A 67 6.29 27.18 6.67
C SER A 67 7.32 26.41 7.50
N GLU A 68 7.15 26.37 8.82
CA GLU A 68 8.06 25.66 9.73
C GLU A 68 7.60 24.22 10.02
N LEU A 69 6.31 23.92 9.82
CA LEU A 69 5.71 22.63 10.13
C LEU A 69 6.47 21.46 9.47
N ARG A 70 6.89 21.62 8.22
CA ARG A 70 7.65 20.58 7.51
C ARG A 70 8.94 20.22 8.23
N GLY A 71 9.70 21.22 8.69
CA GLY A 71 10.96 20.99 9.42
C GLY A 71 10.72 20.24 10.72
N TYR A 72 9.71 20.63 11.51
CA TYR A 72 9.35 19.90 12.73
C TYR A 72 8.92 18.45 12.47
N LEU A 73 8.28 18.17 11.34
CA LEU A 73 7.91 16.80 10.95
C LEU A 73 9.12 15.97 10.51
N GLU A 74 10.09 16.59 9.83
CA GLU A 74 11.36 15.96 9.47
C GLU A 74 12.16 15.63 10.74
N ASP A 75 12.32 16.58 11.66
CA ASP A 75 13.00 16.37 12.95
C ASP A 75 12.32 15.27 13.79
N LEU A 76 10.98 15.26 13.84
CA LEU A 76 10.22 14.23 14.53
C LEU A 76 10.44 12.85 13.88
N GLY A 77 10.46 12.79 12.55
CA GLY A 77 10.77 11.58 11.80
C GLY A 77 12.16 11.06 12.12
N ASP A 78 13.15 11.94 12.16
CA ASP A 78 14.53 11.57 12.49
C ASP A 78 14.64 11.00 13.91
N VAL A 79 14.00 11.64 14.89
CA VAL A 79 14.00 11.14 16.28
C VAL A 79 13.30 9.78 16.42
N MET A 80 12.21 9.57 15.68
CA MET A 80 11.36 8.38 15.85
C MET A 80 11.82 7.18 15.01
N PHE A 81 12.42 7.42 13.85
CA PHE A 81 12.70 6.39 12.84
C PHE A 81 14.18 6.25 12.49
N SER A 82 15.05 7.13 12.97
CA SER A 82 16.49 6.87 12.90
C SER A 82 16.83 5.84 13.97
N ASP A 83 16.95 4.58 13.56
CA ASP A 83 17.46 3.50 14.42
C ASP A 83 18.71 3.98 15.16
N GLY A 84 18.62 4.14 16.47
CA GLY A 84 19.79 4.34 17.31
C GLY A 84 20.65 3.09 17.24
N LYS A 85 21.57 3.02 16.27
CA LYS A 85 22.59 1.98 16.07
C LYS A 85 22.13 0.59 16.57
N SER A 86 21.38 -0.14 15.75
CA SER A 86 21.26 -1.58 15.95
C SER A 86 22.69 -2.17 15.87
N PRO A 87 23.21 -2.85 16.92
CA PRO A 87 24.48 -3.53 16.80
C PRO A 87 24.28 -4.71 15.85
N SER A 88 24.98 -4.66 14.73
CA SER A 88 25.24 -5.81 13.85
C SER A 88 25.88 -6.97 14.60
#